data_AF-A0A973I6K2-F1
#
_entry.id   AF-A0A973I6K2-F1
#
_cell.length_a   1.000
_cell.length_b   1.000
_cell.length_c   1.000
_cell.angle_alpha   90.00
_cell.angle_beta   90.00
_cell.angle_gamma   90.00
#
_symmetry.space_group_name_H-M   'P 1'
#
loop_
_entity.id
_entity.type
_entity.pdbx_description
1 polymer ?
#
loop_
_entity_poly.entity_id
_entity_poly.type
_entity_poly.pdbx_seq_one_letter_code
_entity_poly.pdbx_strand_id
1 'polypeptide(L)'
;MSSHLLSRYRLRSKSKRLDSDFVASNGCSFDVYFSVENTKITQFYFVDKNWDDAKCKSIKIKPLAHVLVDNKTGKLKFDAIQPNIFSIDMGVKELKAKISSFIPQVNQLIQA
;
A
#
# COMPACT_ATOMS: atom_id res chain seq x y z
N MET A 1 -8.12 -6.12 -18.53
CA MET A 1 -7.10 -6.34 -17.50
C MET A 1 -7.79 -6.44 -16.15
N SER A 2 -7.60 -7.54 -15.41
CA SER A 2 -8.20 -7.73 -14.08
C SER A 2 -7.53 -6.83 -13.05
N SER A 3 -8.26 -5.87 -12.49
CA SER A 3 -7.77 -5.03 -11.39
C SER A 3 -7.55 -5.88 -10.13
N HIS A 4 -6.43 -5.67 -9.44
CA HIS A 4 -6.21 -6.30 -8.15
C HIS A 4 -7.12 -5.64 -7.11
N LEU A 5 -7.79 -6.46 -6.30
CA LEU A 5 -8.77 -6.03 -5.32
C LEU A 5 -8.40 -6.58 -3.94
N LEU A 6 -8.31 -5.68 -2.96
CA LEU A 6 -8.13 -6.02 -1.56
C LEU A 6 -9.47 -6.17 -0.87
N SER A 7 -9.60 -7.19 -0.02
CA SER A 7 -10.75 -7.27 0.88
C SER A 7 -10.70 -6.15 1.91
N ARG A 8 -11.82 -5.46 2.12
CA ARG A 8 -12.00 -4.45 3.17
C ARG A 8 -11.68 -4.99 4.56
N TYR A 9 -12.08 -6.23 4.85
CA TYR A 9 -11.78 -6.89 6.12
C TYR A 9 -10.27 -7.00 6.37
N ARG A 10 -9.49 -7.25 5.30
CA ARG A 10 -8.02 -7.38 5.41
C ARG A 10 -7.39 -6.07 5.87
N LEU A 11 -7.84 -4.94 5.34
CA LEU A 11 -7.35 -3.62 5.77
C LEU A 11 -7.77 -3.32 7.21
N ARG A 12 -9.05 -3.49 7.57
CA ARG A 12 -9.54 -3.13 8.91
C ARG A 12 -9.03 -4.02 10.03
N SER A 13 -8.92 -5.33 9.79
CA SER A 13 -8.71 -6.31 10.86
C SER A 13 -7.34 -6.97 10.83
N LYS A 14 -6.59 -6.85 9.73
CA LYS A 14 -5.29 -7.51 9.54
C LYS A 14 -4.16 -6.55 9.19
N SER A 15 -4.41 -5.24 9.22
CA SER A 15 -3.39 -4.23 8.98
C SER A 15 -3.52 -3.06 9.95
N LYS A 16 -2.43 -2.32 10.10
CA LYS A 16 -2.35 -1.06 10.84
C LYS A 16 -2.10 0.07 9.86
N ARG A 17 -2.67 1.24 10.11
CA ARG A 17 -2.39 2.44 9.32
C ARG A 17 -1.06 3.05 9.78
N LEU A 18 -0.27 3.53 8.84
CA LEU A 18 0.92 4.34 9.07
C LEU A 18 0.48 5.81 9.28
N ASP A 19 1.11 6.52 10.22
CA ASP A 19 0.82 7.96 10.47
C ASP A 19 1.36 8.91 9.37
N SER A 20 1.86 8.34 8.27
CA SER A 20 2.34 9.07 7.11
C SER A 20 1.52 8.71 5.89
N ASP A 21 1.12 9.74 5.13
CA ASP A 21 0.41 9.57 3.87
C ASP A 21 1.39 9.58 2.69
N PHE A 22 1.07 8.81 1.65
CA PHE A 22 1.80 8.83 0.40
C PHE A 22 1.12 9.77 -0.60
N VAL A 23 1.88 10.70 -1.19
CA VAL A 23 1.35 11.64 -2.20
C VAL A 23 1.94 11.32 -3.57
N ALA A 24 1.09 11.04 -4.55
CA ALA A 24 1.48 10.80 -5.95
C ALA A 24 1.85 12.10 -6.68
N SER A 25 2.40 12.01 -7.90
CA SER A 25 2.80 13.18 -8.72
C SER A 25 1.64 14.13 -9.01
N ASN A 26 0.45 13.57 -9.22
CA ASN A 26 -0.78 14.30 -9.52
C ASN A 26 -1.46 14.91 -8.27
N GLY A 27 -0.82 14.85 -7.10
CA GLY A 27 -1.37 15.37 -5.84
C GLY A 27 -2.36 14.44 -5.13
N CYS A 28 -2.72 13.29 -5.71
CA CYS A 28 -3.55 12.31 -5.03
C CYS A 28 -2.85 11.77 -3.77
N SER A 29 -3.58 11.77 -2.65
CA SER A 29 -3.08 11.29 -1.36
C SER A 29 -3.62 9.89 -1.06
N PHE A 30 -2.76 9.04 -0.53
CA PHE A 30 -3.04 7.65 -0.23
C PHE A 30 -2.68 7.35 1.23
N ASP A 31 -3.63 6.77 1.94
CA ASP A 31 -3.38 6.15 3.24
C ASP A 31 -2.51 4.90 3.03
N VAL A 32 -1.52 4.72 3.92
CA VAL A 32 -0.64 3.55 3.87
C VAL A 32 -0.96 2.63 5.04
N TYR A 33 -1.24 1.38 4.72
CA TYR A 33 -1.50 0.32 5.69
C TYR A 33 -0.40 -0.72 5.62
N PHE A 34 -0.10 -1.37 6.74
CA PHE A 34 0.87 -2.45 6.79
C PHE A 34 0.37 -3.63 7.64
N SER A 35 0.74 -4.84 7.23
CA SER A 35 0.45 -6.07 7.98
C SER A 35 1.71 -6.57 8.68
N VAL A 36 1.54 -7.07 9.90
CA VAL A 36 2.61 -7.66 10.70
C VAL A 36 2.29 -9.13 10.94
N GLU A 37 3.29 -9.99 10.75
CA GLU A 37 3.25 -11.41 11.08
C GLU A 37 4.52 -11.75 11.85
N ASN A 38 4.39 -12.44 12.98
CA ASN A 38 5.53 -12.81 13.84
C ASN A 38 6.49 -11.63 14.08
N THR A 39 5.93 -10.49 14.51
CA THR A 39 6.62 -9.20 14.76
C THR A 39 7.32 -8.54 13.56
N LYS A 40 7.19 -9.10 12.35
CA LYS A 40 7.77 -8.53 11.13
C LYS A 40 6.71 -7.98 10.20
N ILE A 41 6.98 -6.83 9.58
CA ILE A 41 6.11 -6.29 8.54
C ILE A 41 6.24 -7.16 7.30
N THR A 42 5.11 -7.68 6.81
CA THR A 42 5.07 -8.58 5.65
C THR A 42 4.47 -7.93 4.42
N GLN A 43 3.63 -6.91 4.57
CA GLN A 43 2.89 -6.31 3.46
C GLN A 43 2.63 -4.83 3.70
N PHE A 44 2.60 -4.04 2.62
CA PHE A 44 2.12 -2.67 2.58
C PHE A 44 1.00 -2.53 1.54
N TYR A 45 0.03 -1.68 1.85
CA TYR A 45 -1.09 -1.34 0.97
C TYR A 45 -1.23 0.18 0.88
N PHE A 46 -1.31 0.71 -0.33
CA PHE A 46 -1.52 2.13 -0.61
C PHE A 46 -2.95 2.30 -1.11
N VAL A 47 -3.78 2.97 -0.34
CA VAL A 47 -5.23 3.06 -0.58
C VAL A 47 -5.63 4.52 -0.64
N ASP A 48 -6.50 4.88 -1.58
CA ASP A 48 -6.97 6.26 -1.73
C ASP A 48 -7.51 6.79 -0.40
N LYS A 49 -7.04 7.96 0.04
CA LYS A 49 -7.49 8.59 1.29
C LYS A 49 -8.97 8.97 1.26
N ASN A 50 -9.54 9.12 0.07
CA ASN A 50 -10.98 9.34 -0.10
C ASN A 50 -11.80 8.06 -0.04
N TRP A 51 -11.17 6.90 0.21
CA TRP A 51 -11.88 5.66 0.48
C TRP A 51 -12.61 5.77 1.83
N ASP A 52 -13.89 6.11 1.75
CA ASP A 52 -14.78 6.19 2.90
C ASP A 52 -15.22 4.79 3.34
N ASP A 53 -14.62 4.27 4.42
CA ASP A 53 -14.97 2.96 4.99
C ASP A 53 -16.48 2.86 5.33
N ALA A 54 -17.09 3.93 5.82
CA ALA A 54 -18.50 3.94 6.20
C ALA A 54 -19.43 3.92 4.98
N LYS A 55 -19.05 4.57 3.88
CA LYS A 55 -19.85 4.63 2.63
C LYS A 55 -19.48 3.54 1.62
N CYS A 56 -18.37 2.83 1.80
CA CYS A 56 -17.95 1.78 0.90
C CYS A 56 -18.85 0.55 1.05
N LYS A 57 -19.91 0.49 0.22
CA LYS A 57 -20.77 -0.70 0.05
C LYS A 57 -20.01 -1.91 -0.52
N SER A 58 -18.86 -1.67 -1.15
CA SER A 58 -18.02 -2.71 -1.70
C SER A 58 -17.18 -3.37 -0.60
N ILE A 59 -17.25 -4.70 -0.53
CA ILE A 59 -16.34 -5.52 0.29
C ILE A 59 -14.90 -5.53 -0.26
N LYS A 60 -14.68 -4.92 -1.44
CA LYS A 60 -13.41 -4.90 -2.16
C LYS A 60 -12.96 -3.48 -2.48
N ILE A 61 -11.67 -3.22 -2.32
CA ILE A 61 -11.03 -1.91 -2.50
C ILE A 61 -9.92 -2.07 -3.54
N LYS A 62 -9.75 -1.05 -4.38
CA LYS A 62 -8.66 -0.99 -5.35
C LYS A 62 -7.49 -0.28 -4.68
N PRO A 63 -6.37 -0.94 -4.38
CA PRO A 63 -5.17 -0.24 -3.96
C PRO A 63 -4.47 0.41 -5.15
N LEU A 64 -3.78 1.52 -4.90
CA LEU A 64 -2.75 2.01 -5.80
C LEU A 64 -1.63 0.96 -5.93
N ALA A 65 -1.18 0.43 -4.80
CA ALA A 65 -0.14 -0.59 -4.76
C ALA A 65 -0.35 -1.56 -3.60
N HIS A 66 0.04 -2.81 -3.85
CA HIS A 66 0.20 -3.84 -2.83
C HIS A 66 1.63 -4.35 -2.92
N VAL A 67 2.38 -4.15 -1.85
CA VAL A 67 3.80 -4.49 -1.77
C VAL A 67 3.96 -5.60 -0.73
N LEU A 68 4.64 -6.67 -1.11
CA LEU A 68 5.06 -7.75 -0.24
C LEU A 68 6.50 -7.50 0.21
N VAL A 69 6.79 -7.83 1.45
CA VAL A 69 8.12 -7.77 2.04
C VAL A 69 8.64 -9.19 2.20
N ASP A 70 9.82 -9.46 1.66
CA ASP A 70 10.50 -10.72 1.91
C ASP A 70 11.06 -10.76 3.34
N ASN A 71 10.57 -11.69 4.16
CA ASN A 71 10.89 -11.77 5.60
C ASN A 71 12.37 -12.12 5.89
N LYS A 72 13.13 -12.60 4.89
CA LYS A 72 14.54 -12.98 5.03
C LYS A 72 15.48 -11.88 4.57
N THR A 73 15.12 -11.18 3.49
CA THR A 73 15.99 -10.23 2.80
C THR A 73 15.52 -8.78 2.92
N GLY A 74 14.30 -8.54 3.39
CA GLY A 74 13.67 -7.22 3.43
C GLY A 74 13.32 -6.67 2.04
N LYS A 75 13.52 -7.45 0.97
CA LYS A 75 13.27 -7.01 -0.41
C LYS A 75 11.78 -6.78 -0.64
N LEU A 76 11.48 -5.69 -1.33
CA LEU A 76 10.11 -5.33 -1.71
C LEU A 76 9.74 -5.98 -3.04
N LYS A 77 8.60 -6.67 -3.08
CA LYS A 77 7.98 -7.22 -4.29
C LYS A 77 6.60 -6.59 -4.49
N PHE A 78 6.39 -5.97 -5.63
CA PHE A 78 5.08 -5.38 -5.97
C PHE A 78 4.15 -6.46 -6.51
N ASP A 79 3.15 -6.85 -5.71
CA ASP A 79 2.09 -7.76 -6.12
C ASP A 79 1.06 -7.05 -7.00
N ALA A 80 0.78 -5.77 -6.68
CA ALA A 80 -0.06 -4.90 -7.49
C ALA A 80 0.52 -3.49 -7.58
N ILE A 81 0.34 -2.87 -8.75
CA ILE A 81 0.58 -1.44 -8.99
C ILE A 81 -0.37 -0.95 -10.09
N GLN A 82 -1.21 0.04 -9.77
CA GLN A 82 -2.38 0.40 -10.57
C GLN A 82 -2.52 1.93 -10.78
N PRO A 83 -1.50 2.63 -11.30
CA PRO A 83 -1.52 4.09 -11.48
C PRO A 83 -2.69 4.58 -12.34
N ASN A 84 -3.03 3.82 -13.38
CA ASN A 84 -4.10 4.16 -14.33
C ASN A 84 -5.49 4.26 -13.69
N ILE A 85 -5.73 3.56 -12.57
CA ILE A 85 -7.01 3.62 -11.85
C ILE A 85 -7.20 4.99 -11.18
N PHE A 86 -6.10 5.64 -10.84
CA PHE A 86 -6.06 6.90 -10.09
C PHE A 86 -5.58 8.07 -10.95
N SER A 87 -5.57 7.91 -12.28
CA SER A 87 -5.10 8.93 -13.23
C SER A 87 -3.70 9.47 -12.88
N ILE A 88 -2.82 8.60 -12.41
CA ILE A 88 -1.41 8.93 -12.15
C ILE A 88 -0.65 8.77 -13.46
N ASP A 89 -0.08 9.87 -13.93
CA ASP A 89 0.68 10.03 -15.17
C ASP A 89 2.14 9.53 -15.07
N MET A 90 2.64 9.41 -13.84
CA MET A 90 3.96 8.85 -13.54
C MET A 90 4.13 7.43 -14.09
N GLY A 91 5.28 7.18 -14.72
CA GLY A 91 5.63 5.85 -15.22
C GLY A 91 5.67 4.81 -14.10
N VAL A 92 5.25 3.56 -14.39
CA VAL A 92 5.19 2.48 -13.40
C VAL A 92 6.53 2.25 -12.69
N LYS A 93 7.66 2.37 -13.39
CA LYS A 93 9.01 2.22 -12.80
C LYS A 93 9.31 3.31 -11.77
N GLU A 94 8.99 4.55 -12.12
CA GLU A 94 9.19 5.72 -11.25
C GLU A 94 8.28 5.62 -10.01
N LEU A 95 7.03 5.21 -10.20
CA LEU A 95 6.10 5.00 -9.09
C LEU A 95 6.59 3.90 -8.13
N LYS A 96 7.13 2.79 -8.65
CA LYS A 96 7.76 1.75 -7.81
C LYS A 96 8.93 2.30 -7.02
N ALA A 97 9.78 3.12 -7.65
CA ALA A 97 10.91 3.74 -6.97
C ALA A 97 10.45 4.67 -5.84
N LYS A 98 9.46 5.54 -6.11
CA LYS A 98 8.89 6.46 -5.13
C LYS A 98 8.21 5.73 -3.95
N ILE A 99 7.47 4.65 -4.23
CA ILE A 99 6.89 3.81 -3.18
C ILE A 99 7.97 3.12 -2.36
N SER A 100 9.02 2.61 -3.01
CA SER A 100 10.12 1.93 -2.33
C SER A 100 10.93 2.88 -1.44
N SER A 101 11.07 4.15 -1.83
CA SER A 101 11.71 5.17 -0.99
C SER A 101 10.80 5.67 0.14
N PHE A 102 9.48 5.59 -0.03
CA PHE A 102 8.53 5.98 1.01
C PHE A 102 8.44 4.94 2.13
N ILE A 103 8.42 3.66 1.77
CA ILE A 103 8.38 2.57 2.75
C ILE A 103 9.68 2.64 3.56
N PRO A 104 9.62 2.86 4.89
CA PRO A 104 10.82 2.87 5.72
C PRO A 104 11.56 1.55 5.53
N GLN A 105 12.89 1.58 5.55
CA GLN A 105 13.66 0.33 5.55
C GLN A 105 13.12 -0.53 6.68
N VAL A 106 12.56 -1.69 6.34
CA VAL A 106 11.74 -2.53 7.24
C VAL A 106 12.48 -2.85 8.56
N ASN A 107 13.81 -2.81 8.54
CA ASN A 107 14.67 -2.99 9.72
C ASN A 107 14.53 -1.90 10.79
N GLN A 108 14.13 -0.67 10.45
CA GLN A 108 13.95 0.42 11.42
C GLN A 108 12.59 0.37 12.14
N LEU A 109 11.58 -0.27 11.55
CA LEU A 109 10.24 -0.39 12.14
C LEU A 109 10.06 -1.62 13.05
N ILE A 110 11.08 -2.48 13.13
CA ILE A 110 11.06 -3.73 13.92
C ILE A 110 11.73 -3.55 15.30
N GLN A 111 12.36 -2.40 15.58
CA GLN A 111 13.18 -2.18 16.78
C GLN A 111 12.71 -1.05 17.73
N ALA A 112 11.42 -0.66 17.69
CA ALA A 112 10.84 0.25 18.69
C ALA A 112 9.91 -0.51 19.65
#